data_AF-A0AAX3PIM3-F1
#
_entry.id   AF-A0AAX3PIM3-F1
#
_cell.length_a   1.000
_cell.length_b   1.000
_cell.length_c   1.000
_cell.angle_alpha   90.00
_cell.angle_beta   90.00
_cell.angle_gamma   90.00
#
_symmetry.space_group_name_H-M   'P 1'
#
loop_
_entity.id
_entity.type
_entity.pdbx_description
1 polymer ?
#
loop_
_entity_poly.entity_id
_entity_poly.type
_entity_poly.pdbx_seq_one_letter_code
_entity_poly.pdbx_strand_id
1 'polypeptide(L)'
;MPQGTELELFAPNQLSSLRQAKFPQPVLFGKLQINSMKIPRGIDLELFDDRSTTLMGTGKDTIEGWNCQLMSYIQVYLDDAGNIVGLEHCNLAQDTQLDNITLMAQAGIERSKYQKYPDNFVSTDYWRIHNPLTQYKAVSLQWANVYLDQNKQLIGIENGTLAEKLTLGGIQYPANTEFNLLVHPFTQDETWLFTPPNDQNAIARNGKVYTHDQTILQHPNGKIEQILNSNDPRILARRMNH
;
A
#
# COMPACT_ATOMS: atom_id res chain seq x y z
N MET A 1 -8.29 31.27 13.26
CA MET A 1 -7.28 31.33 12.18
C MET A 1 -6.34 32.51 12.44
N PRO A 2 -5.02 32.39 12.19
CA PRO A 2 -4.09 33.50 12.33
C PRO A 2 -4.43 34.67 11.40
N GLN A 3 -4.10 35.89 11.83
CA GLN A 3 -4.17 37.06 10.97
C GLN A 3 -3.27 36.86 9.75
N GLY A 4 -3.76 37.21 8.55
CA GLY A 4 -3.05 37.01 7.28
C GLY A 4 -3.28 35.64 6.63
N THR A 5 -4.21 34.83 7.14
CA THR A 5 -4.63 33.59 6.45
C THR A 5 -5.30 33.93 5.12
N GLU A 6 -4.82 33.31 4.04
CA GLU A 6 -5.44 33.41 2.72
C GLU A 6 -6.44 32.27 2.54
N LEU A 7 -7.67 32.62 2.14
CA LEU A 7 -8.75 31.66 1.90
C LEU A 7 -9.10 31.66 0.42
N GLU A 8 -9.14 30.47 -0.16
CA GLU A 8 -9.72 30.24 -1.48
C GLU A 8 -11.09 29.60 -1.31
N LEU A 9 -12.11 30.25 -1.87
CA LEU A 9 -13.49 29.79 -1.84
C LEU A 9 -13.88 29.26 -3.22
N PHE A 10 -14.60 28.15 -3.26
CA PHE A 10 -15.17 27.63 -4.50
C PHE A 10 -16.33 28.51 -5.01
N ALA A 11 -17.15 29.02 -4.09
CA ALA A 11 -18.21 29.97 -4.39
C ALA A 11 -17.89 31.35 -3.78
N PRO A 12 -17.95 32.45 -4.57
CA PRO A 12 -17.61 33.78 -4.09
C PRO A 12 -18.42 34.16 -2.84
N ASN A 13 -17.72 34.69 -1.82
CA ASN A 13 -18.30 35.17 -0.57
C ASN A 13 -19.07 34.13 0.27
N GLN A 14 -18.88 32.83 0.00
CA GLN A 14 -19.49 31.74 0.78
C GLN A 14 -18.42 30.98 1.55
N LEU A 15 -18.24 31.27 2.85
CA LEU A 15 -17.20 30.63 3.68
C LEU A 15 -17.35 29.09 3.76
N SER A 16 -18.58 28.57 3.72
CA SER A 16 -18.84 27.13 3.68
C SER A 16 -18.26 26.45 2.43
N SER A 17 -18.01 27.23 1.37
CA SER A 17 -17.38 26.77 0.12
C SER A 17 -15.85 26.79 0.17
N LEU A 18 -15.24 26.98 1.34
CA LEU A 18 -13.79 26.91 1.53
C LEU A 18 -13.21 25.69 0.82
N ARG A 19 -12.23 25.94 -0.04
CA ARG A 19 -11.49 24.94 -0.81
C ARG A 19 -10.03 24.87 -0.38
N GLN A 20 -9.43 26.00 -0.05
CA GLN A 20 -8.05 26.03 0.44
C GLN A 20 -7.89 27.11 1.51
N ALA A 21 -7.10 26.79 2.54
CA ALA A 21 -6.56 27.80 3.45
C ALA A 21 -5.03 27.71 3.43
N LYS A 22 -4.36 28.86 3.32
CA LYS A 22 -2.91 29.00 3.45
C LYS A 22 -2.62 29.89 4.66
N PHE A 23 -1.81 29.38 5.57
CA PHE A 23 -1.48 30.07 6.81
C PHE A 23 -0.14 30.81 6.67
N PRO A 24 -0.04 32.06 7.14
CA PRO A 24 1.19 32.84 7.04
C PRO A 24 2.29 32.32 7.97
N GLN A 25 1.92 31.55 8.99
CA GLN A 25 2.81 30.80 9.87
C GLN A 25 2.18 29.42 10.11
N PRO A 26 2.98 28.36 10.33
CA PRO A 26 2.43 27.04 10.63
C PRO A 26 1.46 27.08 11.81
N VAL A 27 0.34 26.36 11.67
CA VAL A 27 -0.66 26.21 12.73
C VAL A 27 -0.71 24.78 13.21
N LEU A 28 -0.98 24.59 14.49
CA LEU A 28 -1.15 23.27 15.06
C LEU A 28 -2.50 22.67 14.62
N PHE A 29 -2.47 21.46 14.09
CA PHE A 29 -3.65 20.66 13.73
C PHE A 29 -3.42 19.22 14.19
N GLY A 30 -4.08 18.82 15.28
CA GLY A 30 -3.65 17.64 16.05
C GLY A 30 -2.24 17.86 16.61
N LYS A 31 -1.30 16.95 16.34
CA LYS A 31 0.14 17.15 16.62
C LYS A 31 0.95 17.63 15.42
N LEU A 32 0.29 17.90 14.29
CA LEU A 32 0.93 18.34 13.05
C LEU A 32 1.05 19.86 12.99
N GLN A 33 2.12 20.35 12.38
CA GLN A 33 2.28 21.78 12.03
C GLN A 33 1.92 21.95 10.57
N ILE A 34 0.75 22.52 10.28
CA ILE A 34 0.25 22.67 8.92
C ILE A 34 0.42 24.09 8.41
N ASN A 35 0.84 24.21 7.15
CA ASN A 35 1.05 25.48 6.46
C ASN A 35 -0.10 25.75 5.49
N SER A 36 -0.76 24.69 5.02
CA SER A 36 -1.98 24.81 4.24
C SER A 36 -2.85 23.57 4.36
N MET A 37 -4.13 23.74 4.05
CA MET A 37 -5.09 22.65 3.91
C MET A 37 -5.91 22.84 2.63
N LYS A 38 -6.23 21.73 1.95
CA LYS A 38 -7.14 21.68 0.80
C LYS A 38 -8.33 20.79 1.15
N ILE A 39 -9.53 21.32 0.99
CA ILE A 39 -10.78 20.60 1.19
C ILE A 39 -11.38 20.31 -0.20
N PRO A 40 -11.74 19.05 -0.51
CA PRO A 40 -12.25 18.68 -1.83
C PRO A 40 -13.59 19.37 -2.11
N ARG A 41 -13.72 19.93 -3.31
CA ARG A 41 -14.91 20.65 -3.79
C ARG A 41 -15.09 20.44 -5.30
N GLY A 42 -16.34 20.50 -5.77
CA GLY A 42 -16.67 20.43 -7.20
C GLY A 42 -16.14 19.15 -7.83
N ILE A 43 -15.33 19.29 -8.88
CA ILE A 43 -14.79 18.16 -9.66
C ILE A 43 -14.02 17.12 -8.82
N ASP A 44 -13.38 17.56 -7.72
CA ASP A 44 -12.69 16.65 -6.79
C ASP A 44 -13.66 15.60 -6.21
N LEU A 45 -14.91 16.02 -5.92
CA LEU A 45 -15.97 15.14 -5.42
C LEU A 45 -16.69 14.40 -6.55
N GLU A 46 -16.95 15.08 -7.67
CA GLU A 46 -17.75 14.53 -8.77
C GLU A 46 -17.05 13.41 -9.54
N LEU A 47 -15.73 13.50 -9.73
CA LEU A 47 -14.97 12.53 -10.53
C LEU A 47 -14.25 11.47 -9.70
N PHE A 48 -13.84 11.80 -8.47
CA PHE A 48 -12.96 10.93 -7.68
C PHE A 48 -13.59 10.39 -6.39
N ASP A 49 -14.78 10.87 -6.00
CA ASP A 49 -15.44 10.61 -4.69
C ASP A 49 -14.46 10.72 -3.50
N ASP A 50 -13.42 11.56 -3.64
CA ASP A 50 -12.44 11.78 -2.59
C ASP A 50 -12.94 12.88 -1.67
N ARG A 51 -13.33 12.49 -0.46
CA ARG A 51 -13.82 13.40 0.59
C ARG A 51 -12.75 13.74 1.61
N SER A 52 -11.53 13.28 1.40
CA SER A 52 -10.43 13.52 2.33
C SER A 52 -9.90 14.95 2.20
N THR A 53 -9.57 15.56 3.33
CA THR A 53 -8.88 16.84 3.40
C THR A 53 -7.38 16.61 3.32
N THR A 54 -6.72 17.30 2.38
CA THR A 54 -5.27 17.30 2.27
C THR A 54 -4.67 18.31 3.24
N LEU A 55 -3.75 17.87 4.10
CA LEU A 55 -2.96 18.71 4.98
C LEU A 55 -1.52 18.75 4.48
N MET A 56 -0.91 19.94 4.41
CA MET A 56 0.49 20.12 4.03
C MET A 56 1.25 20.85 5.13
N GLY A 57 2.49 20.44 5.38
CA GLY A 57 3.30 21.01 6.46
C GLY A 57 4.36 20.03 6.94
N THR A 58 4.55 19.95 8.25
CA THR A 58 5.54 19.06 8.87
C THR A 58 5.05 18.49 10.20
N GLY A 59 5.65 17.39 10.64
CA GLY A 59 5.39 16.80 11.95
C GLY A 59 5.06 15.31 11.86
N LYS A 60 4.72 14.74 13.01
CA LYS A 60 4.33 13.34 13.15
C LYS A 60 3.10 13.26 14.04
N ASP A 61 2.18 12.38 13.71
CA ASP A 61 1.04 12.07 14.58
C ASP A 61 0.63 10.60 14.42
N THR A 62 -0.12 10.09 15.40
CA THR A 62 -0.70 8.75 15.35
C THR A 62 -2.16 8.86 14.94
N ILE A 63 -2.51 8.39 13.76
CA ILE A 63 -3.87 8.46 13.20
C ILE A 63 -4.33 7.04 12.86
N GLU A 64 -5.45 6.61 13.43
CA GLU A 64 -5.94 5.20 13.35
C GLU A 64 -4.86 4.16 13.71
N GLY A 65 -3.98 4.54 14.65
CA GLY A 65 -2.87 3.71 15.12
C GLY A 65 -1.72 3.56 14.11
N TRP A 66 -1.67 4.37 13.06
CA TRP A 66 -0.50 4.51 12.18
C TRP A 66 0.35 5.69 12.62
N ASN A 67 1.66 5.50 12.75
CA ASN A 67 2.59 6.59 13.02
C ASN A 67 2.89 7.31 11.72
N CYS A 68 2.09 8.33 11.42
CA CYS A 68 2.17 9.09 10.19
C CYS A 68 3.20 10.23 10.29
N GLN A 69 3.95 10.43 9.22
CA GLN A 69 4.86 11.56 9.02
C GLN A 69 4.27 12.47 7.95
N LEU A 70 4.05 13.74 8.32
CA LEU A 70 3.74 14.78 7.35
C LEU A 70 5.06 15.22 6.70
N MET A 71 5.33 14.71 5.49
CA MET A 71 6.47 15.12 4.65
C MET A 71 6.03 16.07 3.54
N SER A 72 5.24 15.56 2.60
CA SER A 72 4.65 16.34 1.50
C SER A 72 3.21 16.72 1.85
N TYR A 73 2.39 15.70 2.12
CA TYR A 73 1.02 15.84 2.54
C TYR A 73 0.53 14.61 3.30
N ILE A 74 -0.57 14.78 4.02
CA ILE A 74 -1.40 13.71 4.59
C ILE A 74 -2.84 13.98 4.14
N GLN A 75 -3.61 12.92 3.91
CA GLN A 75 -5.04 13.03 3.66
C GLN A 75 -5.82 12.42 4.84
N VAL A 76 -6.78 13.15 5.36
CA VAL A 76 -7.59 12.77 6.53
C VAL A 76 -9.06 13.07 6.30
N TYR A 77 -9.92 12.30 6.96
CA TYR A 77 -11.34 12.62 7.10
C TYR A 77 -11.55 13.48 8.33
N LEU A 78 -12.32 14.55 8.15
CA LEU A 78 -12.67 15.49 9.23
C LEU A 78 -14.17 15.40 9.54
N ASP A 79 -14.54 15.60 10.80
CA ASP A 79 -15.93 15.86 11.18
C ASP A 79 -16.32 17.33 10.96
N ASP A 80 -17.58 17.68 11.23
CA ASP A 80 -18.10 19.05 11.10
C ASP A 80 -17.41 20.06 12.04
N ALA A 81 -16.77 19.58 13.11
CA ALA A 81 -16.00 20.40 14.05
C ALA A 81 -14.51 20.53 13.62
N GLY A 82 -14.10 19.86 12.55
CA GLY A 82 -12.73 19.88 12.04
C GLY A 82 -11.77 18.94 12.76
N ASN A 83 -12.28 17.97 13.52
CA ASN A 83 -11.44 16.94 14.16
C ASN A 83 -11.11 15.83 13.15
N ILE A 84 -9.90 15.28 13.24
CA ILE A 84 -9.51 14.10 12.46
C ILE A 84 -10.29 12.88 12.98
N VAL A 85 -11.13 12.30 12.14
CA VAL A 85 -11.93 11.11 12.43
C VAL A 85 -11.50 9.88 11.62
N GLY A 86 -10.62 10.06 10.64
CA GLY A 86 -10.07 8.95 9.87
C GLY A 86 -8.85 9.35 9.05
N LEU A 87 -8.08 8.34 8.68
CA LEU A 87 -6.94 8.45 7.79
C LEU A 87 -7.33 7.95 6.39
N GLU A 88 -6.95 8.74 5.39
CA GLU A 88 -7.03 8.35 3.99
C GLU A 88 -5.66 7.98 3.44
N HIS A 89 -4.65 8.84 3.65
CA HIS A 89 -3.29 8.58 3.19
C HIS A 89 -2.24 9.23 4.10
N CYS A 90 -1.16 8.51 4.39
CA CYS A 90 0.06 9.07 4.98
C CYS A 90 1.31 8.24 4.67
N ASN A 91 2.48 8.81 4.91
CA ASN A 91 3.73 8.04 4.95
C ASN A 91 4.08 7.61 6.38
N LEU A 92 4.64 6.42 6.55
CA LEU A 92 5.15 5.95 7.84
C LEU A 92 6.30 6.81 8.36
N ALA A 93 6.24 7.20 9.63
CA ALA A 93 7.27 8.00 10.30
C ALA A 93 8.48 7.22 10.77
N GLN A 94 8.32 5.90 10.89
CA GLN A 94 9.32 4.94 11.37
C GLN A 94 8.91 3.54 10.91
N ASP A 95 9.83 2.59 11.04
CA ASP A 95 9.55 1.19 10.77
C ASP A 95 8.39 0.70 11.66
N THR A 96 7.49 -0.09 11.06
CA THR A 96 6.33 -0.66 11.71
C THR A 96 6.40 -2.17 11.64
N GLN A 97 6.53 -2.80 12.81
CA GLN A 97 6.45 -4.25 12.95
C GLN A 97 4.98 -4.66 13.13
N LEU A 98 4.49 -5.51 12.24
CA LEU A 98 3.24 -6.25 12.36
C LEU A 98 3.56 -7.74 12.56
N ASP A 99 2.56 -8.57 12.84
CA ASP A 99 2.76 -9.97 13.27
C ASP A 99 3.71 -10.77 12.36
N ASN A 100 3.55 -10.67 11.04
CA ASN A 100 4.36 -11.43 10.07
C ASN A 100 5.14 -10.57 9.08
N ILE A 101 5.04 -9.25 9.19
CA ILE A 101 5.62 -8.31 8.21
C ILE A 101 6.18 -7.07 8.89
N THR A 102 7.34 -6.62 8.44
CA THR A 102 7.94 -5.34 8.83
C THR A 102 7.82 -4.37 7.66
N LEU A 103 7.15 -3.24 7.86
CA LEU A 103 7.06 -2.15 6.89
C LEU A 103 8.13 -1.11 7.25
N MET A 104 9.04 -0.81 6.33
CA MET A 104 10.05 0.22 6.59
C MET A 104 9.44 1.62 6.57
N ALA A 105 10.12 2.56 7.24
CA ALA A 105 9.75 3.96 7.27
C ALA A 105 9.55 4.54 5.86
N GLN A 106 8.76 5.60 5.76
CA GLN A 106 8.38 6.31 4.53
C GLN A 106 7.46 5.54 3.57
N ALA A 107 7.13 4.27 3.84
CA ALA A 107 6.12 3.55 3.07
C ALA A 107 4.78 4.33 3.08
N GLY A 108 4.17 4.47 1.89
CA GLY A 108 2.90 5.15 1.72
C GLY A 108 1.75 4.21 2.09
N ILE A 109 0.94 4.62 3.05
CA ILE A 109 -0.28 3.94 3.48
C ILE A 109 -1.44 4.68 2.86
N GLU A 110 -2.35 3.96 2.23
CA GLU A 110 -3.60 4.46 1.69
C GLU A 110 -4.74 3.58 2.19
N ARG A 111 -5.90 4.18 2.42
CA ARG A 111 -7.14 3.45 2.63
C ARG A 111 -7.55 2.81 1.29
N SER A 112 -7.82 1.52 1.31
CA SER A 112 -8.17 0.79 0.10
C SER A 112 -9.45 1.33 -0.53
N LYS A 113 -9.38 1.63 -1.83
CA LYS A 113 -10.52 1.96 -2.69
C LYS A 113 -10.65 0.84 -3.72
N TYR A 114 -11.88 0.38 -3.95
CA TYR A 114 -12.21 -0.62 -4.97
C TYR A 114 -11.59 -2.02 -4.71
N GLN A 115 -12.21 -2.80 -3.83
CA GLN A 115 -11.74 -4.16 -3.52
C GLN A 115 -12.17 -5.25 -4.54
N LYS A 116 -12.52 -4.89 -5.78
CA LYS A 116 -13.15 -5.83 -6.73
C LYS A 116 -12.21 -6.25 -7.86
N TYR A 117 -11.93 -7.55 -7.94
CA TYR A 117 -11.10 -8.17 -8.96
C TYR A 117 -11.89 -8.51 -10.24
N PRO A 118 -11.21 -8.73 -11.39
CA PRO A 118 -11.86 -9.01 -12.68
C PRO A 118 -12.83 -10.21 -12.69
N ASP A 119 -12.60 -11.19 -11.82
CA ASP A 119 -13.42 -12.39 -11.67
C ASP A 119 -14.58 -12.23 -10.67
N ASN A 120 -14.87 -10.99 -10.24
CA ASN A 120 -15.83 -10.62 -9.20
C ASN A 120 -15.46 -11.05 -7.78
N PHE A 121 -14.24 -11.51 -7.53
CA PHE A 121 -13.77 -11.63 -6.16
C PHE A 121 -13.74 -10.23 -5.50
N VAL A 122 -14.27 -10.15 -4.27
CA VAL A 122 -14.27 -8.92 -3.47
C VAL A 122 -13.38 -9.16 -2.26
N SER A 123 -12.27 -8.43 -2.21
CA SER A 123 -11.31 -8.46 -1.11
C SER A 123 -11.85 -7.73 0.12
N THR A 124 -11.30 -8.06 1.28
CA THR A 124 -11.60 -7.42 2.57
C THR A 124 -10.51 -6.44 2.99
N ASP A 125 -9.64 -6.03 2.07
CA ASP A 125 -8.57 -5.10 2.35
C ASP A 125 -9.11 -3.70 2.67
N TYR A 126 -8.47 -3.11 3.66
CA TYR A 126 -8.80 -1.81 4.21
C TYR A 126 -7.61 -0.86 4.13
N TRP A 127 -6.39 -1.39 4.28
CA TRP A 127 -5.16 -0.64 4.08
C TRP A 127 -4.36 -1.23 2.92
N ARG A 128 -3.91 -0.36 2.04
CA ARG A 128 -2.93 -0.65 1.01
C ARG A 128 -1.64 0.10 1.31
N ILE A 129 -0.51 -0.60 1.22
CA ILE A 129 0.81 -0.02 1.41
C ILE A 129 1.56 -0.14 0.09
N HIS A 130 1.91 1.00 -0.47
CA HIS A 130 2.49 1.12 -1.81
C HIS A 130 4.01 1.08 -1.77
N ASN A 131 4.58 0.20 -2.58
CA ASN A 131 6.01 0.04 -2.81
C ASN A 131 6.88 0.05 -1.53
N PRO A 132 6.49 -0.62 -0.43
CA PRO A 132 7.34 -0.63 0.74
C PRO A 132 8.59 -1.46 0.44
N LEU A 133 9.71 -1.04 1.01
CA LEU A 133 10.72 -2.01 1.41
C LEU A 133 10.15 -2.75 2.61
N THR A 134 10.12 -4.08 2.54
CA THR A 134 9.46 -4.88 3.57
C THR A 134 10.12 -6.24 3.76
N GLN A 135 10.10 -6.70 5.00
CA GLN A 135 10.50 -8.06 5.37
C GLN A 135 9.24 -8.84 5.70
N TYR A 136 8.93 -9.88 4.93
CA TYR A 136 7.85 -10.82 5.20
C TYR A 136 8.42 -12.19 5.53
N LYS A 137 8.32 -12.60 6.80
CA LYS A 137 9.01 -13.80 7.32
C LYS A 137 10.50 -13.79 6.93
N ALA A 138 10.96 -14.77 6.16
CA ALA A 138 12.35 -14.86 5.68
C ALA A 138 12.57 -14.20 4.29
N VAL A 139 11.59 -13.49 3.75
CA VAL A 139 11.61 -12.92 2.40
C VAL A 139 11.73 -11.40 2.48
N SER A 140 12.83 -10.88 1.93
CA SER A 140 13.04 -9.43 1.76
C SER A 140 12.50 -8.98 0.40
N LEU A 141 11.61 -8.00 0.42
CA LEU A 141 10.84 -7.54 -0.74
C LEU A 141 10.98 -6.05 -0.99
N GLN A 142 10.94 -5.69 -2.27
CA GLN A 142 10.88 -4.32 -2.79
C GLN A 142 9.78 -4.21 -3.85
N TRP A 143 9.29 -2.98 -4.11
CA TRP A 143 8.24 -2.68 -5.10
C TRP A 143 6.89 -3.38 -4.87
N ALA A 144 6.65 -3.88 -3.66
CA ALA A 144 5.44 -4.64 -3.35
C ALA A 144 4.20 -3.74 -3.17
N ASN A 145 3.02 -4.32 -3.27
CA ASN A 145 1.79 -3.79 -2.70
C ASN A 145 1.41 -4.71 -1.54
N VAL A 146 1.35 -4.18 -0.33
CA VAL A 146 0.89 -4.94 0.84
C VAL A 146 -0.55 -4.57 1.13
N TYR A 147 -1.39 -5.57 1.33
CA TYR A 147 -2.81 -5.41 1.64
C TYR A 147 -3.08 -5.92 3.05
N LEU A 148 -3.69 -5.08 3.87
CA LEU A 148 -4.07 -5.41 5.24
C LEU A 148 -5.57 -5.19 5.46
N ASP A 149 -6.15 -5.93 6.39
CA ASP A 149 -7.50 -5.69 6.87
C ASP A 149 -7.56 -4.46 7.79
N GLN A 150 -8.76 -4.14 8.29
CA GLN A 150 -8.98 -3.01 9.21
C GLN A 150 -8.16 -3.13 10.51
N ASN A 151 -7.86 -4.35 10.95
CA ASN A 151 -7.08 -4.67 12.15
C ASN A 151 -5.57 -4.79 11.86
N LYS A 152 -5.11 -4.41 10.66
CA LYS A 152 -3.72 -4.48 10.20
C LYS A 152 -3.18 -5.91 10.08
N GLN A 153 -4.07 -6.88 9.91
CA GLN A 153 -3.72 -8.26 9.60
C GLN A 153 -3.43 -8.41 8.11
N LEU A 154 -2.37 -9.15 7.77
CA LEU A 154 -1.93 -9.32 6.38
C LEU A 154 -2.94 -10.16 5.59
N ILE A 155 -3.42 -9.60 4.49
CA ILE A 155 -4.29 -10.29 3.52
C ILE A 155 -3.45 -10.79 2.35
N GLY A 156 -2.54 -9.95 1.84
CA GLY A 156 -1.73 -10.30 0.68
C GLY A 156 -0.56 -9.36 0.43
N ILE A 157 0.34 -9.81 -0.44
CA ILE A 157 1.48 -9.06 -0.95
C ILE A 157 1.54 -9.32 -2.45
N GLU A 158 1.32 -8.31 -3.29
CA GLU A 158 1.30 -8.48 -4.74
C GLU A 158 2.32 -7.57 -5.42
N ASN A 159 2.79 -7.98 -6.60
CA ASN A 159 3.78 -7.26 -7.39
C ASN A 159 5.10 -6.99 -6.64
N GLY A 160 5.42 -7.77 -5.62
CA GLY A 160 6.69 -7.68 -4.91
C GLY A 160 7.81 -8.31 -5.74
N THR A 161 9.05 -7.88 -5.51
CA THR A 161 10.24 -8.54 -6.04
C THR A 161 11.24 -8.80 -4.94
N LEU A 162 11.97 -9.92 -5.02
CA LEU A 162 13.00 -10.25 -4.06
C LEU A 162 14.12 -9.19 -4.11
N ALA A 163 14.39 -8.56 -2.96
CA ALA A 163 15.48 -7.59 -2.84
C ALA A 163 16.87 -8.27 -2.95
N GLU A 164 16.93 -9.55 -2.59
CA GLU A 164 18.15 -10.36 -2.63
C GLU A 164 17.85 -11.80 -3.05
N LYS A 165 18.89 -12.62 -3.24
CA LYS A 165 18.71 -14.03 -3.59
C LYS A 165 18.06 -14.79 -2.44
N LEU A 166 17.11 -15.68 -2.75
CA LEU A 166 16.43 -16.52 -1.77
C LEU A 166 16.69 -18.00 -2.08
N THR A 167 16.95 -18.80 -1.05
CA THR A 167 16.92 -20.27 -1.18
C THR A 167 15.74 -20.82 -0.40
N LEU A 168 14.81 -21.49 -1.09
CA LEU A 168 13.60 -22.04 -0.49
C LEU A 168 13.27 -23.41 -1.10
N GLY A 169 13.09 -24.44 -0.26
CA GLY A 169 12.77 -25.79 -0.74
C GLY A 169 13.84 -26.41 -1.65
N GLY A 170 15.09 -25.95 -1.57
CA GLY A 170 16.17 -26.38 -2.45
C GLY A 170 16.16 -25.72 -3.84
N ILE A 171 15.36 -24.67 -4.05
CA ILE A 171 15.43 -23.80 -5.23
C ILE A 171 16.17 -22.52 -4.84
N GLN A 172 17.13 -22.12 -5.66
CA GLN A 172 17.77 -20.80 -5.60
C GLN A 172 17.03 -19.85 -6.54
N TYR A 173 16.43 -18.81 -5.97
CA TYR A 173 15.78 -17.72 -6.67
C TYR A 173 16.76 -16.54 -6.77
N PRO A 174 16.96 -15.96 -7.97
CA PRO A 174 17.74 -14.74 -8.10
C PRO A 174 17.02 -13.55 -7.45
N ALA A 175 17.76 -12.48 -7.15
CA ALA A 175 17.15 -11.18 -6.85
C ALA A 175 16.28 -10.74 -8.05
N ASN A 176 15.29 -9.87 -7.80
CA ASN A 176 14.27 -9.46 -8.76
C ASN A 176 13.32 -10.57 -9.23
N THR A 177 13.38 -11.78 -8.64
CA THR A 177 12.29 -12.75 -8.79
C THR A 177 11.02 -12.12 -8.24
N GLU A 178 9.96 -12.14 -9.03
CA GLU A 178 8.66 -11.65 -8.59
C GLU A 178 8.07 -12.57 -7.52
N PHE A 179 7.49 -11.97 -6.49
CA PHE A 179 6.87 -12.62 -5.36
C PHE A 179 5.41 -12.16 -5.23
N ASN A 180 4.49 -13.11 -5.07
CA ASN A 180 3.12 -12.81 -4.68
C ASN A 180 2.63 -13.76 -3.58
N LEU A 181 2.07 -13.18 -2.53
CA LEU A 181 1.08 -13.77 -1.64
C LEU A 181 -0.28 -13.22 -2.07
N LEU A 182 -1.04 -14.00 -2.84
CA LEU A 182 -2.25 -13.49 -3.47
C LEU A 182 -3.33 -13.12 -2.45
N VAL A 183 -3.93 -11.94 -2.64
CA VAL A 183 -5.14 -11.52 -1.91
C VAL A 183 -6.32 -12.46 -2.25
N HIS A 184 -6.37 -12.94 -3.51
CA HIS A 184 -7.26 -14.02 -3.93
C HIS A 184 -6.49 -15.35 -4.07
N PRO A 185 -6.35 -16.15 -2.97
CA PRO A 185 -5.49 -17.33 -2.95
C PRO A 185 -6.05 -18.50 -3.77
N PHE A 186 -5.16 -19.38 -4.25
CA PHE A 186 -5.52 -20.62 -4.94
C PHE A 186 -5.98 -21.73 -3.99
N THR A 187 -5.46 -21.71 -2.77
CA THR A 187 -5.66 -22.73 -1.73
C THR A 187 -6.06 -22.07 -0.42
N GLN A 188 -6.58 -22.86 0.53
CA GLN A 188 -6.82 -22.36 1.89
C GLN A 188 -5.51 -22.19 2.68
N ASP A 189 -4.54 -23.08 2.43
CA ASP A 189 -3.21 -22.96 2.99
C ASP A 189 -2.43 -21.82 2.32
N GLU A 190 -1.55 -21.18 3.08
CA GLU A 190 -0.70 -20.11 2.58
C GLU A 190 0.26 -20.62 1.50
N THR A 191 0.21 -20.01 0.32
CA THR A 191 1.09 -20.32 -0.80
C THR A 191 1.65 -19.05 -1.40
N TRP A 192 2.89 -19.12 -1.87
CA TRP A 192 3.62 -18.04 -2.53
C TRP A 192 3.83 -18.37 -4.00
N LEU A 193 3.73 -17.37 -4.84
CA LEU A 193 4.10 -17.43 -6.24
C LEU A 193 5.48 -16.80 -6.43
N PHE A 194 6.37 -17.55 -7.08
CA PHE A 194 7.67 -17.04 -7.52
C PHE A 194 7.76 -17.09 -9.04
N THR A 195 8.03 -15.95 -9.69
CA THR A 195 8.29 -15.89 -11.13
C THR A 195 9.68 -15.30 -11.37
N PRO A 196 10.64 -16.06 -11.93
CA PRO A 196 11.97 -15.54 -12.25
C PRO A 196 11.90 -14.35 -13.22
N PRO A 197 12.87 -13.42 -13.18
CA PRO A 197 12.94 -12.33 -14.15
C PRO A 197 13.39 -12.85 -15.52
N ASN A 198 13.23 -12.03 -16.57
CA ASN A 198 13.52 -12.46 -17.95
C ASN A 198 14.99 -12.82 -18.22
N ASP A 199 15.92 -12.29 -17.42
CA ASP A 199 17.37 -12.38 -17.60
C ASP A 199 18.04 -13.41 -16.67
N GLN A 200 17.32 -13.97 -15.71
CA GLN A 200 17.87 -14.93 -14.73
C GLN A 200 16.87 -16.04 -14.44
N ASN A 201 17.39 -17.22 -14.10
CA ASN A 201 16.58 -18.39 -13.83
C ASN A 201 16.62 -18.78 -12.36
N ALA A 202 15.54 -19.38 -11.86
CA ALA A 202 15.59 -20.11 -10.61
C ALA A 202 16.12 -21.53 -10.84
N ILE A 203 16.99 -22.01 -9.96
CA ILE A 203 17.71 -23.28 -10.15
C ILE A 203 17.48 -24.19 -8.95
N ALA A 204 16.89 -25.35 -9.19
CA ALA A 204 16.74 -26.39 -8.17
C ALA A 204 18.05 -27.13 -7.92
N ARG A 205 18.20 -27.71 -6.72
CA ARG A 205 19.38 -28.50 -6.32
C ARG A 205 19.71 -29.65 -7.28
N ASN A 206 18.71 -30.21 -7.96
CA ASN A 206 18.89 -31.28 -8.95
C ASN A 206 19.27 -30.76 -10.36
N GLY A 207 19.54 -29.46 -10.51
CA GLY A 207 19.90 -28.82 -11.78
C GLY A 207 18.69 -28.41 -12.64
N LYS A 208 17.45 -28.67 -12.21
CA LYS A 208 16.27 -28.22 -12.95
C LYS A 208 16.21 -26.69 -12.95
N VAL A 209 16.03 -26.13 -14.14
CA VAL A 209 15.97 -24.68 -14.39
C VAL A 209 14.51 -24.26 -14.55
N TYR A 210 14.14 -23.14 -13.92
CA TYR A 210 12.86 -22.48 -14.09
C TYR A 210 13.08 -21.07 -14.67
N THR A 211 12.38 -20.75 -15.75
CA THR A 211 12.49 -19.48 -16.49
C THR A 211 11.34 -18.54 -16.18
N HIS A 212 11.35 -17.33 -16.76
CA HIS A 212 10.29 -16.34 -16.60
C HIS A 212 8.90 -16.80 -17.08
N ASP A 213 8.82 -17.81 -17.94
CA ASP A 213 7.56 -18.39 -18.43
C ASP A 213 6.90 -19.31 -17.39
N GLN A 214 7.59 -19.56 -16.27
CA GLN A 214 7.14 -20.45 -15.21
C GLN A 214 6.97 -19.69 -13.90
N THR A 215 5.77 -19.79 -13.32
CA THR A 215 5.49 -19.37 -11.96
C THR A 215 5.45 -20.60 -11.06
N ILE A 216 6.23 -20.59 -9.98
CA ILE A 216 6.31 -21.68 -9.01
C ILE A 216 5.37 -21.35 -7.84
N LEU A 217 4.33 -22.15 -7.66
CA LEU A 217 3.46 -22.11 -6.49
C LEU A 217 4.07 -22.97 -5.38
N GLN A 218 4.48 -22.35 -4.29
CA GLN A 218 5.25 -22.99 -3.23
C GLN A 218 4.72 -22.61 -1.84
N HIS A 219 4.71 -23.57 -0.92
CA HIS A 219 4.41 -23.31 0.49
C HIS A 219 5.60 -22.63 1.20
N PRO A 220 5.37 -21.92 2.32
CA PRO A 220 6.44 -21.32 3.12
C PRO A 220 7.51 -22.30 3.61
N ASN A 221 7.19 -23.59 3.73
CA ASN A 221 8.13 -24.65 4.09
C ASN A 221 9.01 -25.12 2.91
N GLY A 222 8.80 -24.57 1.71
CA GLY A 222 9.52 -24.91 0.49
C GLY A 222 8.97 -26.09 -0.29
N LYS A 223 7.83 -26.68 0.10
CA LYS A 223 7.15 -27.68 -0.73
C LYS A 223 6.56 -26.99 -1.96
N ILE A 224 6.94 -27.44 -3.16
CA ILE A 224 6.30 -27.02 -4.42
C ILE A 224 4.93 -27.68 -4.49
N GLU A 225 3.90 -26.88 -4.65
CA GLU A 225 2.54 -27.34 -4.89
C GLU A 225 2.31 -27.54 -6.39
N GLN A 226 2.68 -26.55 -7.20
CA GLN A 226 2.47 -26.59 -8.65
C GLN A 226 3.49 -25.73 -9.40
N ILE A 227 3.78 -26.11 -10.65
CA ILE A 227 4.46 -25.25 -11.62
C ILE A 227 3.41 -24.80 -12.64
N LEU A 228 3.29 -23.48 -12.80
CA LEU A 228 2.27 -22.83 -13.61
C LEU A 228 2.91 -22.09 -14.79
N ASN A 229 2.13 -21.84 -15.84
CA ASN A 229 2.54 -20.95 -16.93
C ASN A 229 2.30 -19.50 -16.50
N SER A 230 3.34 -18.66 -16.46
CA SER A 230 3.24 -17.26 -16.03
C SER A 230 2.23 -16.43 -16.83
N ASN A 231 1.97 -16.82 -18.08
CA ASN A 231 1.05 -16.14 -18.99
C ASN A 231 -0.38 -16.73 -18.95
N ASP A 232 -0.68 -17.64 -18.02
CA ASP A 232 -2.03 -18.16 -17.85
C ASP A 232 -2.98 -17.02 -17.43
N PRO A 233 -4.05 -16.74 -18.19
CA PRO A 233 -5.00 -15.67 -17.87
C PRO A 233 -5.58 -15.77 -16.45
N ARG A 234 -5.69 -16.97 -15.89
CA ARG A 234 -6.22 -17.19 -14.53
C ARG A 234 -5.25 -16.72 -13.44
N ILE A 235 -3.95 -16.72 -13.73
CA ILE A 235 -2.92 -16.21 -12.81
C ILE A 235 -2.83 -14.70 -12.94
N LEU A 236 -2.86 -14.19 -14.18
CA LEU A 236 -2.86 -12.75 -14.44
C LEU A 236 -4.07 -12.06 -13.79
N ALA A 237 -5.27 -12.65 -13.90
CA ALA A 237 -6.48 -12.11 -13.28
C ALA A 237 -6.41 -12.00 -11.75
N ARG A 238 -5.59 -12.83 -11.09
CA ARG A 238 -5.40 -12.82 -9.63
C ARG A 238 -4.30 -11.89 -9.14
N ARG A 239 -3.45 -11.40 -10.06
CA ARG A 239 -2.33 -10.51 -9.77
C ARG A 239 -2.64 -9.04 -10.07
N MET A 240 -3.78 -8.79 -10.72
CA MET A 240 -4.23 -7.46 -11.12
C MET A 240 -5.44 -7.07 -10.29
N ASN A 241 -5.23 -6.22 -9.28
CA ASN A 241 -6.31 -5.44 -8.68
C ASN A 241 -6.59 -4.21 -9.58
N HIS A 242 -7.86 -3.88 -9.81
CA HIS A 242 -8.30 -2.79 -10.69
C HIS A 242 -8.32 -1.44 -9.97
#